data_AF-A0AAW7QR86-F1
#
_entry.id   AF-A0AAW7QR86-F1
#
_cell.length_a   1.000
_cell.length_b   1.000
_cell.length_c   1.000
_cell.angle_alpha   90.00
_cell.angle_beta   90.00
_cell.angle_gamma   90.00
#
_symmetry.space_group_name_H-M   'P 1'
#
loop_
_entity.id
_entity.type
_entity.pdbx_description
1 polymer ?
#
loop_
_entity_poly.entity_id
_entity_poly.type
_entity_poly.pdbx_seq_one_letter_code
_entity_poly.pdbx_strand_id
1 'polypeptide(L)'
;MSTEIDVAATLAALRDEVRARRAALPTAEPTPAERELQRVVEELEYTRVVSAHWPLEGRNVFEQVVAFVNKVVRRYLRWYINPIVEQQNAFNDTATRAIRLLVAENAALRAELAALRAQMQQSPPLS
;
A
#
# COMPACT_ATOMS: atom_id res chain seq x y z
N MET A 1 -9.46 16.74 -36.76
CA MET A 1 -8.83 15.45 -37.09
C MET A 1 -8.31 14.89 -35.78
N SER A 2 -9.04 13.94 -35.20
CA SER A 2 -8.70 13.35 -33.90
C SER A 2 -7.51 12.43 -34.10
N THR A 3 -6.36 12.78 -33.52
CA THR A 3 -5.18 11.93 -33.48
C THR A 3 -5.57 10.70 -32.66
N GLU A 4 -5.88 9.59 -33.32
CA GLU A 4 -6.03 8.30 -32.67
C GLU A 4 -4.71 8.02 -31.96
N ILE A 5 -4.73 8.06 -30.63
CA ILE A 5 -3.56 7.74 -29.82
C ILE A 5 -3.28 6.27 -30.09
N ASP A 6 -2.20 6.00 -30.83
CA ASP A 6 -1.73 4.64 -31.03
C ASP A 6 -1.20 4.12 -29.70
N VAL A 7 -2.10 3.48 -28.96
CA VAL A 7 -1.84 2.90 -27.64
C VAL A 7 -0.75 1.83 -27.75
N ALA A 8 -0.67 1.11 -28.88
CA ALA A 8 0.32 0.08 -29.09
C ALA A 8 1.72 0.67 -29.27
N ALA A 9 1.85 1.73 -30.08
CA ALA A 9 3.12 2.45 -30.23
C ALA A 9 3.56 3.12 -28.91
N THR A 10 2.60 3.70 -28.17
CA THR A 10 2.88 4.36 -26.89
C THR A 10 3.35 3.35 -25.84
N LEU A 11 2.70 2.18 -25.74
CA LEU A 11 3.11 1.10 -24.83
C LEU A 11 4.47 0.50 -25.21
N ALA A 12 4.76 0.38 -26.51
CA ALA A 12 6.05 -0.11 -26.98
C ALA A 12 7.19 0.86 -26.58
N ALA A 13 7.00 2.15 -26.82
CA ALA A 13 7.95 3.19 -26.42
C ALA A 13 8.18 3.21 -24.90
N LEU A 14 7.10 3.12 -24.11
CA LEU A 14 7.19 3.05 -22.64
C LEU A 14 7.95 1.82 -22.15
N ARG A 15 7.72 0.66 -22.78
CA ARG A 15 8.40 -0.59 -22.43
C ARG A 15 9.91 -0.50 -22.70
N ASP A 16 10.29 0.09 -23.82
CA ASP A 16 11.68 0.27 -24.20
C ASP A 16 12.39 1.27 -23.28
N GLU A 17 11.71 2.36 -22.91
CA GLU A 17 12.23 3.32 -21.94
C GLU A 17 12.38 2.71 -20.54
N VAL A 18 11.39 1.95 -20.05
CA VAL A 18 11.49 1.24 -18.77
C VAL A 18 12.64 0.23 -18.77
N ARG A 19 12.89 -0.46 -19.89
CA ARG A 19 14.00 -1.40 -20.03
C ARG A 19 15.36 -0.67 -20.02
N ALA A 20 15.49 0.42 -20.76
CA ALA A 20 16.71 1.23 -20.77
C ALA A 20 17.01 1.81 -19.38
N ARG A 21 15.97 2.30 -18.68
CA ARG A 21 16.08 2.83 -17.32
C ARG A 21 16.45 1.74 -16.31
N ARG A 22 15.88 0.53 -16.42
CA ARG A 22 16.29 -0.63 -15.61
C ARG A 22 17.73 -1.07 -15.87
N ALA A 23 18.20 -1.00 -17.11
CA ALA A 23 19.58 -1.35 -17.44
C ALA A 23 20.59 -0.29 -16.95
N ALA A 24 20.17 0.97 -16.83
CA ALA A 24 20.98 2.06 -16.30
C ALA A 24 21.00 2.12 -14.76
N LEU A 25 20.02 1.52 -14.07
CA LEU A 25 20.09 1.36 -12.62
C LEU A 25 21.11 0.25 -12.29
N PRO A 26 22.04 0.48 -11.35
CA PRO A 26 22.87 -0.61 -10.83
C PRO A 26 21.93 -1.67 -10.23
N THR A 27 21.96 -2.88 -10.79
CA THR A 27 21.20 -4.05 -10.33
C THR A 27 21.75 -4.53 -8.99
N ALA A 28 21.64 -3.74 -7.94
CA ALA A 28 21.77 -4.24 -6.58
C ALA A 28 20.49 -5.07 -6.32
N GLU A 29 20.64 -6.39 -6.17
CA GLU A 29 19.49 -7.19 -5.75
C GLU A 29 18.93 -6.64 -4.44
N PRO A 30 17.59 -6.56 -4.31
CA PRO A 30 16.97 -6.06 -3.10
C PRO A 30 17.39 -6.93 -1.92
N THR A 31 17.93 -6.26 -0.92
CA THR A 31 18.35 -6.84 0.36
C THR A 31 17.18 -7.62 0.99
N PRO A 32 17.44 -8.64 1.82
CA PRO A 32 16.38 -9.38 2.51
C PRO A 32 15.41 -8.47 3.27
N ALA A 33 15.92 -7.38 3.87
CA ALA A 33 15.11 -6.39 4.57
C ALA A 33 14.20 -5.59 3.63
N GLU A 34 14.64 -5.28 2.40
CA GLU A 34 13.79 -4.59 1.41
C GLU A 34 12.67 -5.50 0.91
N ARG A 35 12.97 -6.77 0.67
CA ARG A 35 11.94 -7.76 0.30
C ARG A 35 10.90 -7.93 1.39
N GLU A 36 11.34 -7.97 2.64
CA GLU A 36 10.42 -8.05 3.78
C GLU A 36 9.59 -6.78 3.95
N LEU A 37 10.21 -5.60 3.84
CA LEU A 37 9.49 -4.32 3.85
C LEU A 37 8.41 -4.27 2.77
N GLN A 38 8.72 -4.76 1.57
CA GLN A 38 7.77 -4.79 0.46
C GLN A 38 6.59 -5.72 0.73
N ARG A 39 6.82 -6.88 1.36
CA ARG A 39 5.75 -7.78 1.82
C ARG A 39 4.88 -7.14 2.90
N VAL A 40 5.49 -6.51 3.91
CA VAL A 40 4.75 -5.88 5.01
C VAL A 40 3.90 -4.71 4.51
N VAL A 41 4.39 -3.93 3.54
CA VAL A 41 3.61 -2.86 2.90
C VAL A 41 2.42 -3.42 2.12
N GLU A 42 2.59 -4.57 1.47
CA GLU A 42 1.50 -5.25 0.75
C GLU A 42 0.46 -5.83 1.73
N GLU A 43 0.89 -6.41 2.84
CA GLU A 43 0.01 -6.91 3.91
C GLU A 43 -0.80 -5.79 4.60
N LEU A 44 -0.23 -4.59 4.67
CA LEU A 44 -0.89 -3.40 5.21
C LEU A 44 -2.20 -3.05 4.47
N GLU A 45 -2.28 -3.31 3.17
CA GLU A 45 -3.48 -3.03 2.36
C GLU A 45 -4.67 -3.91 2.75
N TYR A 46 -4.42 -5.16 3.14
CA TYR A 46 -5.46 -6.12 3.46
C TYR A 46 -6.10 -5.87 4.83
N THR A 47 -5.31 -5.37 5.78
CA THR A 47 -5.77 -5.16 7.17
C THR A 47 -6.41 -3.79 7.38
N ARG A 48 -6.33 -2.91 6.37
CA ARG A 48 -6.73 -1.51 6.47
C ARG A 48 -8.22 -1.30 6.73
N VAL A 49 -9.09 -2.23 6.33
CA VAL A 49 -10.55 -2.05 6.35
C VAL A 49 -11.20 -2.96 7.38
N VAL A 50 -11.67 -2.38 8.49
CA VAL A 50 -12.52 -3.08 9.46
C VAL A 50 -13.99 -2.95 9.03
N SER A 51 -14.64 -4.08 8.74
CA SER A 51 -16.07 -4.13 8.38
C SER A 51 -16.92 -4.57 9.57
N ALA A 52 -17.94 -3.76 9.90
CA ALA A 52 -18.83 -3.98 11.07
C ALA A 52 -20.13 -4.73 10.74
N HIS A 53 -20.23 -5.38 9.58
CA HIS A 53 -21.51 -5.91 9.08
C HIS A 53 -21.65 -7.42 9.32
N TRP A 54 -22.46 -7.81 10.32
CA TRP A 54 -22.85 -9.22 10.51
C TRP A 54 -24.37 -9.39 10.32
N PRO A 55 -24.88 -10.28 9.47
CA PRO A 55 -26.31 -10.53 9.35
C PRO A 55 -26.81 -11.40 10.52
N LEU A 56 -27.97 -11.05 11.07
CA LEU A 56 -28.64 -11.80 12.13
C LEU A 56 -29.92 -12.38 11.54
N GLU A 57 -29.91 -13.66 11.17
CA GLU A 57 -31.11 -14.40 10.74
C GLU A 57 -31.68 -15.18 11.93
N GLY A 58 -32.97 -14.99 12.23
CA GLY A 58 -33.70 -15.73 13.26
C GLY A 58 -34.91 -16.44 12.65
N ARG A 59 -35.02 -17.75 12.85
CA ARG A 59 -36.05 -18.65 12.33
C ARG A 59 -37.16 -18.96 13.35
N ASN A 60 -36.95 -18.78 14.67
CA ASN A 60 -37.91 -19.08 15.75
C ASN A 60 -38.36 -17.85 16.58
N VAL A 61 -39.48 -17.93 17.33
CA VAL A 61 -40.04 -16.81 18.13
C VAL A 61 -39.09 -16.33 19.24
N PHE A 62 -38.40 -17.27 19.91
CA PHE A 62 -37.35 -16.92 20.88
C PHE A 62 -36.15 -16.25 20.17
N GLU A 63 -35.81 -16.70 18.96
CA GLU A 63 -34.79 -16.06 18.12
C GLU A 63 -35.24 -14.68 17.60
N GLN A 64 -36.54 -14.43 17.43
CA GLN A 64 -37.06 -13.10 17.10
C GLN A 64 -36.91 -12.13 18.27
N VAL A 65 -37.13 -12.58 19.51
CA VAL A 65 -36.88 -11.75 20.71
C VAL A 65 -35.38 -11.47 20.85
N VAL A 66 -34.52 -12.48 20.68
CA VAL A 66 -33.06 -12.32 20.67
C VAL A 66 -32.61 -11.41 19.51
N ALA A 67 -33.19 -11.55 18.32
CA ALA A 67 -32.91 -10.69 17.17
C ALA A 67 -33.37 -9.25 17.42
N PHE A 68 -34.49 -9.05 18.11
CA PHE A 68 -34.98 -7.73 18.52
C PHE A 68 -34.02 -7.07 19.52
N VAL A 69 -33.60 -7.79 20.56
CA VAL A 69 -32.58 -7.33 21.52
C VAL A 69 -31.28 -6.99 20.78
N ASN A 70 -30.79 -7.87 19.92
CA ASN A 70 -29.60 -7.63 19.10
C ASN A 70 -29.76 -6.43 18.15
N LYS A 71 -30.97 -6.17 17.65
CA LYS A 71 -31.28 -5.00 16.81
C LYS A 71 -31.22 -3.70 17.61
N VAL A 72 -31.70 -3.70 18.85
CA VAL A 72 -31.62 -2.55 19.76
C VAL A 72 -30.17 -2.32 20.21
N VAL A 73 -29.48 -3.38 20.64
CA VAL A 73 -28.05 -3.34 20.99
C VAL A 73 -27.23 -2.84 19.80
N ARG A 74 -27.50 -3.33 18.58
CA ARG A 74 -26.85 -2.82 17.36
C ARG A 74 -27.17 -1.36 17.11
N ARG A 75 -28.41 -0.91 17.32
CA ARG A 75 -28.78 0.50 17.14
C ARG A 75 -28.03 1.40 18.12
N TYR A 76 -27.94 1.00 19.38
CA TYR A 76 -27.22 1.73 20.43
C TYR A 76 -25.70 1.69 20.22
N LEU A 77 -25.14 0.51 19.97
CA LEU A 77 -23.71 0.33 19.74
C LEU A 77 -23.26 0.91 18.40
N ARG A 78 -24.12 1.00 17.38
CA ARG A 78 -23.77 1.66 16.11
C ARG A 78 -23.27 3.08 16.35
N TRP A 79 -23.84 3.79 17.32
CA TRP A 79 -23.43 5.17 17.62
C TRP A 79 -22.07 5.25 18.32
N TYR A 80 -21.62 4.18 18.98
CA TYR A 80 -20.30 4.09 19.62
C TYR A 80 -19.24 3.42 18.75
N ILE A 81 -19.60 2.35 18.03
CA ILE A 81 -18.69 1.56 17.21
C ILE A 81 -18.35 2.30 15.92
N ASN A 82 -19.33 2.94 15.25
CA ASN A 82 -19.06 3.64 13.99
C ASN A 82 -17.97 4.71 14.13
N PRO A 83 -18.02 5.66 15.10
CA PRO A 83 -16.96 6.66 15.21
C PRO A 83 -15.60 6.05 15.56
N ILE A 84 -15.56 4.93 16.29
CA ILE A 84 -14.31 4.24 16.61
C ILE A 84 -13.72 3.56 15.36
N VAL A 85 -14.56 2.90 14.56
CA VAL A 85 -14.15 2.27 13.29
C VAL A 85 -13.74 3.34 12.28
N GLU A 86 -14.48 4.44 12.18
CA GLU A 86 -14.13 5.58 11.32
C GLU A 86 -12.79 6.20 11.74
N GLN A 87 -12.54 6.37 13.04
CA GLN A 87 -11.25 6.86 13.56
C GLN A 87 -10.10 5.87 13.28
N GLN A 88 -10.31 4.57 13.47
CA GLN A 88 -9.30 3.55 13.18
C GLN A 88 -8.99 3.50 11.68
N ASN A 89 -10.01 3.54 10.82
CA ASN A 89 -9.80 3.57 9.38
C ASN A 89 -9.07 4.85 8.96
N ALA A 90 -9.44 6.03 9.50
CA ALA A 90 -8.75 7.28 9.21
C ALA A 90 -7.28 7.29 9.69
N PHE A 91 -7.00 6.67 10.83
CA PHE A 91 -5.64 6.47 11.31
C PHE A 91 -4.86 5.51 10.41
N ASN A 92 -5.42 4.33 10.09
CA ASN A 92 -4.81 3.36 9.21
C ASN A 92 -4.49 3.96 7.84
N ASP A 93 -5.41 4.77 7.29
CA ASP A 93 -5.23 5.52 6.05
C ASP A 93 -4.02 6.46 6.09
N THR A 94 -3.91 7.23 7.16
CA THR A 94 -2.83 8.21 7.35
C THR A 94 -1.50 7.51 7.58
N ALA A 95 -1.48 6.48 8.43
CA ALA A 95 -0.30 5.67 8.73
C ALA A 95 0.22 4.96 7.47
N THR A 96 -0.68 4.33 6.70
CA THR A 96 -0.33 3.67 5.42
C THR A 96 0.34 4.65 4.47
N ARG A 97 -0.20 5.87 4.34
CA ARG A 97 0.36 6.91 3.48
C ARG A 97 1.74 7.36 3.96
N ALA A 98 1.90 7.59 5.26
CA ALA A 98 3.17 7.98 5.85
C ALA A 98 4.25 6.90 5.64
N ILE A 99 3.91 5.63 5.87
CA ILE A 99 4.83 4.50 5.65
C ILE A 99 5.26 4.44 4.18
N ARG A 100 4.34 4.58 3.23
CA ARG A 100 4.67 4.60 1.79
C ARG A 100 5.63 5.74 1.41
N LEU A 101 5.41 6.93 1.97
CA LEU A 101 6.32 8.06 1.76
C LEU A 101 7.72 7.77 2.31
N LEU A 102 7.80 7.22 3.53
CA LEU A 102 9.08 6.83 4.13
C LEU A 102 9.81 5.75 3.32
N VAL A 103 9.08 4.76 2.79
CA VAL A 103 9.65 3.72 1.92
C VAL A 103 10.22 4.35 0.63
N ALA A 104 9.48 5.27 0.02
CA ALA A 104 9.91 5.96 -1.20
C ALA A 104 11.17 6.81 -0.96
N GLU A 105 11.20 7.61 0.11
CA GLU A 105 12.36 8.40 0.50
C GLU A 105 13.57 7.52 0.84
N ASN A 106 13.35 6.41 1.55
CA ASN A 106 14.44 5.48 1.86
C ASN A 106 15.04 4.86 0.59
N ALA A 107 14.22 4.51 -0.39
CA ALA A 107 14.68 4.00 -1.67
C ALA A 107 15.48 5.07 -2.45
N ALA A 108 15.04 6.32 -2.43
CA ALA A 108 15.75 7.44 -3.07
C ALA A 108 17.14 7.66 -2.43
N LEU A 109 17.21 7.76 -1.09
CA LEU A 109 18.47 7.91 -0.36
C LEU A 109 19.44 6.76 -0.61
N ARG A 110 18.94 5.52 -0.70
CA ARG A 110 19.77 4.36 -1.03
C ARG A 110 20.34 4.44 -2.44
N ALA A 111 19.54 4.88 -3.41
CA ALA A 111 19.99 5.07 -4.79
C ALA A 111 21.10 6.14 -4.87
N GLU A 112 20.95 7.24 -4.14
CA GLU A 112 21.98 8.29 -4.03
C GLU A 112 23.28 7.74 -3.41
N LEU A 113 23.18 7.00 -2.30
CA LEU A 113 24.35 6.37 -1.68
C LEU A 113 25.04 5.36 -2.60
N ALA A 114 24.29 4.59 -3.38
CA ALA A 114 24.85 3.67 -4.37
C ALA A 114 25.59 4.43 -5.49
N ALA A 115 25.01 5.53 -5.98
CA ALA A 115 25.64 6.38 -6.99
C ALA A 115 26.93 7.04 -6.47
N LEU A 116 26.91 7.58 -5.25
CA LEU A 116 28.10 8.16 -4.61
C LEU A 116 29.20 7.13 -4.41
N ARG A 117 28.86 5.92 -3.95
CA ARG A 117 29.83 4.82 -3.80
C ARG A 117 30.45 4.43 -5.13
N ALA A 118 29.65 4.36 -6.21
CA ALA A 118 30.16 4.07 -7.54
C ALA A 118 31.14 5.16 -8.03
N GLN A 119 30.84 6.44 -7.79
CA GLN A 119 31.74 7.55 -8.13
C GLN A 119 33.06 7.51 -7.35
N MET A 120 33.01 7.18 -6.05
CA MET A 120 34.22 7.02 -5.23
C MET A 120 35.10 5.87 -5.71
N GLN A 121 34.50 4.76 -6.17
CA GLN A 121 35.25 3.62 -6.72
C GLN A 121 35.86 3.90 -8.10
N GLN A 122 35.28 4.83 -8.87
CA GLN A 122 35.76 5.22 -10.20
C GLN A 122 36.86 6.29 -10.16
N SER A 123 37.02 7.01 -9.04
CA SER A 123 38.13 7.94 -8.85
C SER A 123 39.42 7.15 -8.54
N PRO A 124 40.44 7.15 -9.43
CA PRO A 124 41.68 6.43 -9.17
C PRO A 124 42.42 7.05 -7.97
N PRO A 125 43.19 6.27 -7.19
CA PRO A 125 44.02 6.83 -6.14
C PRO A 125 45.02 7.81 -6.76
N LEU A 126 45.00 9.06 -6.27
CA LEU A 126 45.99 10.08 -6.61
C LEU A 126 47.38 9.51 -6.27
N SER A 127 48.14 9.20 -7.31
CA SER A 127 49.54 8.77 -7.23
C SER A 127 50.46 9.97 -7.07
#